data_AF-A0A7S9CM45-F1
#
_entry.id   AF-A0A7S9CM45-F1
#
_cell.length_a   1.000
_cell.length_b   1.000
_cell.length_c   1.000
_cell.angle_alpha   90.00
_cell.angle_beta   90.00
_cell.angle_gamma   90.00
#
_symmetry.space_group_name_H-M   'P 1'
#
loop_
_entity.id
_entity.type
_entity.pdbx_description
1 polymer ?
#
loop_
_entity_poly.entity_id
_entity_poly.type
_entity_poly.pdbx_seq_one_letter_code
_entity_poly.pdbx_strand_id
1 'polypeptide(L)' 'MKYSSELIQTMRDALETVMASVPRDQVVFGLKAAVAEYILHAAAHGQTSFDGLVASASDQVQTIISMLT' A
#
# COMPACT_ATOMS: atom_id res chain seq x y z
N MET A 1 -15.75 -11.74 1.35
CA MET A 1 -15.06 -11.75 2.66
C MET A 1 -15.19 -10.36 3.26
N LYS A 2 -15.45 -10.24 4.57
CA LYS A 2 -15.41 -8.94 5.27
C LYS A 2 -14.10 -8.88 6.04
N TYR A 3 -13.30 -7.85 5.82
CA TYR A 3 -12.12 -7.59 6.65
C TYR A 3 -12.57 -7.04 8.00
N SER A 4 -11.90 -7.47 9.08
CA SER A 4 -12.10 -6.89 10.41
C SER A 4 -11.72 -5.40 10.41
N SER A 5 -12.34 -4.61 11.28
CA SER A 5 -12.01 -3.18 11.43
C SER A 5 -10.52 -2.96 11.74
N GLU A 6 -9.92 -3.84 12.54
CA GLU A 6 -8.50 -3.82 12.87
C GLU A 6 -7.62 -4.00 11.63
N LEU A 7 -7.96 -4.95 10.75
CA LEU A 7 -7.23 -5.19 9.52
C LEU A 7 -7.40 -4.02 8.53
N ILE A 8 -8.61 -3.46 8.45
CA ILE A 8 -8.87 -2.26 7.65
C ILE A 8 -8.03 -1.08 8.13
N GLN A 9 -7.90 -0.89 9.44
CA GLN A 9 -7.07 0.17 10.00
C GLN A 9 -5.59 -0.08 9.68
N THR A 10 -5.13 -1.32 9.86
CA THR A 10 -3.76 -1.74 9.53
C THR A 10 -3.41 -1.48 8.05
N MET A 11 -4.32 -1.78 7.12
CA MET A 11 -4.13 -1.50 5.69
C MET A 11 -4.06 0.01 5.39
N ARG A 12 -4.85 0.84 6.10
CA ARG A 12 -4.78 2.30 5.95
C ARG A 12 -3.48 2.86 6.49
N ASP A 13 -3.08 2.45 7.69
CA ASP A 13 -1.83 2.90 8.29
C ASP A 13 -0.62 2.48 7.42
N ALA A 14 -0.67 1.26 6.85
CA ALA A 14 0.37 0.79 5.93
C ALA A 14 0.41 1.65 4.66
N LEU A 15 -0.74 1.98 4.07
CA LEU A 15 -0.83 2.87 2.92
C LEU A 15 -0.25 4.25 3.24
N GLU A 16 -0.60 4.84 4.38
CA GLU A 16 -0.10 6.14 4.79
C GLU A 16 1.41 6.12 5.04
N THR A 17 1.93 5.05 5.63
CA THR A 17 3.36 4.85 5.87
C THR A 17 4.14 4.75 4.57
N VAL A 18 3.67 3.94 3.61
CA VAL A 18 4.30 3.80 2.29
C VAL A 18 4.25 5.13 1.54
N MET A 19 3.10 5.81 1.55
CA MET A 19 2.95 7.10 0.89
C MET A 19 3.81 8.21 1.52
N ALA A 20 4.08 8.15 2.83
CA ALA A 20 4.98 9.09 3.50
C ALA A 20 6.44 8.94 3.07
N SER A 21 6.83 7.76 2.57
CA SER A 21 8.16 7.51 2.01
C SER A 21 8.35 8.04 0.58
N VAL A 22 7.26 8.38 -0.12
CA VAL A 22 7.29 8.87 -1.50
C VAL A 22 7.49 10.39 -1.51
N PRO A 23 8.42 10.93 -2.33
CA PRO A 23 8.55 12.37 -2.53
C PRO A 23 7.23 12.99 -3.00
N ARG A 24 6.81 14.11 -2.39
CA ARG A 24 5.51 14.75 -2.68
C ARG A 24 5.29 15.10 -4.15
N ASP A 25 6.35 15.34 -4.90
CA ASP A 25 6.33 15.63 -6.34
C ASP A 25 5.87 14.42 -7.17
N GLN A 26 6.07 13.20 -6.66
CA GLN A 26 5.69 11.94 -7.29
C GLN A 26 4.38 11.37 -6.75
N VAL A 27 3.77 12.03 -5.76
CA VAL A 27 2.49 11.59 -5.17
C VAL A 27 1.34 11.97 -6.10
N VAL A 28 1.10 11.11 -7.08
CA VAL A 28 -0.08 11.18 -7.96
C VAL A 28 -1.22 10.35 -7.40
N PHE A 29 -2.47 10.74 -7.67
CA PHE A 29 -3.65 9.99 -7.21
C PHE A 29 -3.61 8.52 -7.66
N GLY A 30 -3.08 8.26 -8.85
CA GLY A 30 -2.88 6.91 -9.38
C GLY A 30 -1.90 6.05 -8.56
N LEU A 31 -0.86 6.66 -7.98
CA LEU A 31 0.10 5.96 -7.13
C LEU A 31 -0.57 5.49 -5.84
N LYS A 32 -1.33 6.38 -5.18
CA LYS A 32 -2.05 6.03 -3.95
C LYS A 32 -3.07 4.91 -4.17
N ALA A 33 -3.78 4.95 -5.30
CA ALA A 33 -4.73 3.90 -5.68
C ALA A 33 -4.04 2.55 -5.93
N ALA A 34 -2.94 2.55 -6.69
CA ALA A 34 -2.17 1.34 -6.98
C ALA A 34 -1.53 0.72 -5.72
N VAL A 35 -0.99 1.54 -4.82
CA VAL A 35 -0.45 1.06 -3.53
C VAL A 35 -1.57 0.47 -2.66
N ALA A 36 -2.74 1.11 -2.61
CA ALA A 36 -3.88 0.58 -1.86
C ALA A 36 -4.38 -0.76 -2.43
N GLU A 37 -4.43 -0.90 -3.75
CA GLU A 37 -4.77 -2.16 -4.42
C GLU A 37 -3.78 -3.27 -4.07
N TYR A 38 -2.48 -2.96 -4.07
CA TYR A 38 -1.44 -3.93 -3.71
C TYR A 38 -1.54 -4.40 -2.26
N ILE A 39 -1.81 -3.48 -1.32
CA ILE A 39 -2.05 -3.80 0.09
C ILE A 39 -3.30 -4.71 0.23
N LEU A 40 -4.37 -4.42 -0.50
CA LEU A 40 -5.58 -5.27 -0.51
C LEU A 40 -5.30 -6.66 -1.08
N HIS A 41 -4.47 -6.75 -2.12
CA HIS A 41 -4.05 -8.02 -2.69
C HIS A 41 -3.20 -8.82 -1.70
N ALA A 42 -2.21 -8.19 -1.07
CA ALA A 42 -1.40 -8.83 -0.03
C ALA A 42 -2.28 -9.35 1.13
N ALA A 43 -3.26 -8.56 1.58
CA ALA A 43 -4.23 -8.99 2.59
C ALA A 43 -5.10 -10.16 2.13
N ALA A 44 -5.54 -10.18 0.88
CA ALA A 44 -6.28 -11.30 0.30
C ALA A 44 -5.43 -12.58 0.22
N HIS A 45 -4.11 -12.46 0.07
CA HIS A 45 -3.15 -13.56 0.09
C HIS A 45 -2.74 -14.01 1.50
N GLY A 46 -3.30 -13.42 2.55
CA GLY A 46 -3.08 -13.81 3.95
C GLY A 46 -2.11 -12.93 4.72
N GLN A 47 -1.54 -11.89 4.11
CA GLN A 47 -0.68 -10.92 4.78
C GLN A 47 -1.53 -9.92 5.58
N THR A 48 -1.62 -10.09 6.90
CA THR A 48 -2.43 -9.21 7.77
C THR A 48 -1.60 -8.34 8.69
N SER A 49 -0.28 -8.55 8.73
CA SER A 49 0.64 -7.80 9.58
C SER A 49 1.00 -6.46 8.95
N PHE A 50 1.01 -5.40 9.75
CA PHE A 50 1.41 -4.05 9.33
C PHE A 50 2.76 -4.05 8.59
N ASP A 51 3.79 -4.63 9.22
CA ASP A 51 5.15 -4.69 8.66
C ASP A 51 5.17 -5.42 7.30
N GLY A 52 4.48 -6.56 7.21
CA GLY A 52 4.39 -7.32 5.98
C GLY A 52 3.65 -6.58 4.87
N LEU A 53 2.59 -5.83 5.19
CA LEU A 53 1.86 -5.00 4.23
C LEU A 53 2.71 -3.82 3.74
N VAL A 54 3.41 -3.13 4.65
CA VAL A 54 4.32 -2.03 4.32
C VAL A 54 5.46 -2.53 3.46
N ALA A 55 6.17 -3.59 3.88
CA ALA A 55 7.30 -4.14 3.13
C ALA A 55 6.90 -4.55 1.70
N SER A 56 5.77 -5.25 1.57
CA SER A 56 5.27 -5.71 0.27
C SER A 56 4.92 -4.52 -0.64
N ALA A 57 4.23 -3.51 -0.11
CA ALA A 57 3.84 -2.33 -0.88
C ALA A 57 5.03 -1.41 -1.21
N SER A 58 6.00 -1.26 -0.29
CA SER A 58 7.22 -0.49 -0.49
C SER A 58 8.11 -1.08 -1.58
N ASP A 59 8.24 -2.41 -1.65
CA ASP A 59 8.99 -3.09 -2.71
C ASP A 59 8.46 -2.72 -4.11
N GLN A 60 7.14 -2.61 -4.22
CA GLN A 60 6.48 -2.31 -5.50
C GLN A 60 6.32 -0.81 -5.78
N VAL A 61 6.51 0.07 -4.81
CA VAL A 61 6.22 1.51 -4.96
C VAL A 61 7.05 2.12 -6.08
N GLN A 62 8.33 1.75 -6.20
CA GLN A 62 9.23 2.24 -7.25
C GLN A 62 8.83 1.73 -8.64
N THR A 63 8.39 0.48 -8.73
CA THR A 63 7.86 -0.11 -9.97
C THR A 63 6.61 0.64 -10.44
N ILE A 64 5.69 0.94 -9.52
CA ILE A 64 4.45 1.67 -9.82
C ILE A 64 4.77 3.10 -10.26
N ILE A 65 5.67 3.80 -9.55
CA ILE A 65 6.11 5.15 -9.93
C ILE A 65 6.68 5.16 -11.35
N SER A 66 7.49 4.16 -11.70
CA SER A 66 8.11 4.03 -13.02
C SER A 66 7.10 3.74 -14.15
N MET A 67 5.97 3.09 -13.84
CA MET A 67 4.89 2.86 -14.83
C MET A 67 3.97 4.07 -15.03
N LEU A 68 3.94 4.99 -14.05
CA LEU A 68 3.08 6.16 -14.04
C LEU A 68 3.77 7.44 -14.53
N THR A 69 5.10 7.40 -14.75
CA THR A 69 5.94 8.50 -15.25
C THR A 69 6.26 8.29 -16.73
#